data_AF-A0A138A012-F1
#
_entry.id   AF-A0A138A012-F1
#
_cell.length_a   1.000
_cell.length_b   1.000
_cell.length_c   1.000
_cell.angle_alpha   90.00
_cell.angle_beta   90.00
_cell.angle_gamma   90.00
#
_symmetry.space_group_name_H-M   'P 1'
#
loop_
_entity.id
_entity.type
_entity.pdbx_description
1 polymer ?
#
loop_
_entity_poly.entity_id
_entity_poly.type
_entity_poly.pdbx_seq_one_letter_code
_entity_poly.pdbx_strand_id
1 'polypeptide(L)'
;MMPTRDPARHGGTMIDVRSPVVRQFSALLAVAFAAGLAFGGYLFLHRDPHVAGFVPWTAAWPQHAVVAVVGALLVLGVRARRWPPRTPAPTPARLVLAAPLLALLVFAAFRAGVQVLAGLDPNFTVNAWGGPTYLGAMACHYLDLAVGGIVVVGALRLILTRPVVQSGPARRSASAA
;
A
#
# COMPACT_ATOMS: atom_id res chain seq x y z
N MET A 1 9.07 -31.90 -40.93
CA MET A 1 9.81 -31.19 -39.87
C MET A 1 8.88 -30.11 -39.33
N MET A 2 8.14 -30.42 -38.25
CA MET A 2 7.15 -29.51 -37.67
C MET A 2 7.83 -28.65 -36.60
N PRO A 3 7.61 -27.33 -36.54
CA PRO A 3 8.11 -26.50 -35.46
C PRO A 3 7.34 -26.85 -34.19
N THR A 4 8.03 -27.43 -33.21
CA THR A 4 7.52 -27.60 -31.84
C THR A 4 7.25 -26.23 -31.24
N ARG A 5 5.97 -25.93 -30.99
CA ARG A 5 5.56 -24.74 -30.23
C ARG A 5 6.19 -24.78 -28.85
N ASP A 6 7.02 -23.79 -28.58
CA ASP A 6 7.65 -23.56 -27.28
C ASP A 6 6.57 -23.15 -26.24
N PRO A 7 6.31 -23.94 -25.18
CA PRO A 7 5.31 -23.61 -24.16
C PRO A 7 5.78 -22.52 -23.18
N ALA A 8 6.96 -21.94 -23.36
CA ALA A 8 7.53 -20.96 -22.45
C ALA A 8 7.05 -19.51 -22.68
N ARG A 9 5.74 -19.28 -22.83
CA ARG A 9 5.15 -17.98 -22.44
C ARG A 9 4.64 -18.12 -21.01
N HIS A 10 5.56 -18.13 -20.06
CA HIS A 10 5.24 -17.81 -18.66
C HIS A 10 4.86 -16.33 -18.60
N GLY A 11 3.61 -16.04 -18.96
CA GLY A 11 2.96 -14.79 -18.67
C GLY A 11 3.15 -14.51 -17.18
N GLY A 12 3.65 -13.31 -16.86
CA GLY A 12 3.96 -12.92 -15.50
C GLY A 12 2.79 -13.26 -14.60
N THR A 13 3.05 -14.07 -13.57
CA THR A 13 2.03 -14.56 -12.65
C THR A 13 1.41 -13.35 -11.98
N MET A 14 0.25 -12.94 -12.49
CA MET A 14 -0.64 -11.99 -11.85
C MET A 14 -0.88 -12.50 -10.43
N ILE A 15 -0.84 -11.61 -9.44
CA ILE A 15 -1.04 -11.97 -8.02
C ILE A 15 -2.25 -12.91 -7.93
N ASP A 16 -2.03 -14.14 -7.48
CA ASP A 16 -3.13 -15.09 -7.33
C ASP A 16 -3.96 -14.66 -6.11
N VAL A 17 -4.99 -13.86 -6.37
CA VAL A 17 -5.97 -13.41 -5.38
C VAL A 17 -6.70 -14.58 -4.70
N ARG A 18 -6.58 -15.80 -5.24
CA ARG A 18 -7.13 -17.02 -4.64
C ARG A 18 -6.22 -17.62 -3.57
N SER A 19 -4.98 -17.13 -3.44
CA SER A 19 -4.06 -17.50 -2.36
C SER A 19 -4.75 -17.36 -1.00
N PRO A 20 -4.72 -18.40 -0.13
CA PRO A 20 -5.35 -18.33 1.18
C PRO A 20 -4.73 -17.22 2.03
N VAL A 21 -3.42 -16.95 1.88
CA VAL A 21 -2.71 -15.90 2.62
C VAL A 21 -3.17 -14.51 2.18
N VAL A 22 -3.27 -14.27 0.86
CA VAL A 22 -3.77 -12.99 0.33
C VAL A 22 -5.20 -12.76 0.80
N ARG A 23 -6.05 -13.79 0.72
CA ARG A 23 -7.44 -13.72 1.18
C ARG A 23 -7.54 -13.42 2.67
N GLN A 24 -6.78 -14.11 3.51
CA GLN A 24 -6.75 -13.89 4.96
C GLN A 24 -6.28 -12.47 5.31
N PHE A 25 -5.21 -12.00 4.67
CA PHE A 25 -4.71 -10.65 4.91
C PHE A 25 -5.69 -9.58 4.43
N SER A 26 -6.28 -9.74 3.25
CA SER A 26 -7.34 -8.85 2.76
C SER A 26 -8.56 -8.85 3.68
N ALA A 27 -8.95 -10.00 4.23
CA ALA A 27 -10.03 -10.08 5.22
C ALA A 27 -9.67 -9.32 6.50
N LEU A 28 -8.43 -9.44 6.99
CA LEU A 28 -7.95 -8.66 8.14
C LEU A 28 -8.01 -7.15 7.87
N LEU A 29 -7.57 -6.70 6.69
CA LEU A 29 -7.68 -5.29 6.29
C LEU A 29 -9.14 -4.82 6.21
N ALA A 30 -10.03 -5.65 5.68
CA ALA A 30 -11.46 -5.36 5.61
C ALA A 30 -12.11 -5.25 7.00
N VAL A 31 -11.76 -6.15 7.92
CA VAL A 31 -12.21 -6.10 9.31
C VAL A 31 -11.66 -4.84 10.01
N ALA A 32 -10.38 -4.52 9.83
CA ALA A 32 -9.79 -3.31 10.38
C ALA A 32 -10.48 -2.04 9.84
N PHE A 33 -10.74 -1.99 8.53
CA PHE A 33 -11.50 -0.90 7.90
C PHE A 33 -12.91 -0.78 8.48
N ALA A 34 -13.65 -1.89 8.60
CA ALA A 34 -15.00 -1.90 9.16
C ALA A 34 -15.02 -1.45 10.63
N ALA A 35 -14.05 -1.90 11.43
CA ALA A 35 -13.87 -1.43 12.80
C ALA A 35 -13.56 0.08 12.85
N GLY A 36 -12.73 0.56 11.92
CA GLY A 36 -12.48 1.99 11.73
C GLY A 36 -13.74 2.76 11.41
N LEU A 37 -14.56 2.26 10.48
CA LEU A 37 -15.83 2.87 10.11
C LEU A 37 -16.77 2.99 11.31
N ALA A 38 -16.94 1.92 12.09
CA ALA A 38 -17.75 1.93 13.30
C ALA A 38 -17.22 2.93 14.33
N PHE A 39 -15.91 2.96 14.56
CA PHE A 39 -15.28 3.91 15.47
C PHE A 39 -15.42 5.37 14.98
N GLY A 40 -15.28 5.62 13.67
CA GLY A 40 -15.52 6.94 13.09
C GLY A 40 -16.97 7.38 13.24
N GLY A 41 -17.93 6.45 13.10
CA GLY A 41 -19.34 6.71 13.40
C GLY A 41 -19.57 7.07 14.87
N TYR A 42 -18.94 6.35 15.80
CA TYR A 42 -18.97 6.69 17.22
C TYR A 42 -18.43 8.11 17.47
N LEU A 43 -17.28 8.48 16.89
CA LEU A 43 -16.73 9.83 17.02
C LEU A 43 -17.68 10.90 16.47
N PHE A 44 -18.28 10.66 15.30
CA PHE A 44 -19.24 11.58 14.71
C PHE A 44 -20.49 11.78 15.58
N LEU A 45 -21.01 10.71 16.18
CA LEU A 45 -22.18 10.79 17.07
C LEU A 45 -21.89 11.50 18.40
N HIS A 46 -20.62 11.53 18.84
CA HIS A 46 -20.18 12.16 20.09
C HIS A 46 -19.36 13.43 19.85
N ARG A 47 -19.53 14.07 18.68
CA ARG A 47 -18.81 15.28 18.32
C ARG A 47 -19.28 16.51 19.12
N ASP A 48 -18.39 17.47 19.28
CA ASP A 48 -18.73 18.79 19.81
C ASP A 48 -19.68 19.52 18.83
N PRO A 49 -20.83 20.04 19.28
CA PRO A 49 -21.73 20.82 18.42
C PRO A 49 -21.12 22.17 17.99
N HIS A 50 -20.15 22.71 18.72
CA HIS A 50 -19.50 23.97 18.40
C HIS A 50 -18.41 23.75 17.37
N VAL A 51 -18.56 24.41 16.21
CA VAL A 51 -17.57 24.31 15.14
C VAL A 51 -16.38 25.22 15.43
N ALA A 52 -15.19 24.64 15.54
CA ALA A 52 -13.94 25.35 15.71
C ALA A 52 -13.62 26.22 14.48
N GLY A 53 -12.94 27.34 14.71
CA GLY A 53 -12.47 28.21 13.64
C GLY A 53 -11.36 27.57 12.79
N PHE A 54 -11.37 27.88 11.50
CA PHE A 54 -10.27 27.51 10.60
C PHE A 54 -9.01 28.31 10.92
N VAL A 55 -7.87 27.62 10.96
CA VAL A 55 -6.54 28.19 11.14
C VAL A 55 -5.78 28.10 9.79
N PRO A 56 -5.46 29.22 9.12
CA PRO A 56 -5.02 29.23 7.72
C PRO A 56 -3.86 28.30 7.34
N TRP A 57 -2.91 28.05 8.25
CA TRP A 57 -1.71 27.24 7.99
C TRP A 57 -1.86 25.74 8.29
N THR A 58 -3.02 25.30 8.79
CA THR A 58 -3.28 23.86 9.04
C THR A 58 -3.61 23.12 7.74
N ALA A 59 -4.04 23.84 6.71
CA ALA A 59 -4.29 23.30 5.38
C ALA A 59 -2.97 22.98 4.65
N ALA A 60 -2.50 21.74 4.76
CA ALA A 60 -1.23 21.27 4.20
C ALA A 60 -1.27 20.96 2.68
N TRP A 61 -1.97 21.75 1.87
CA TRP A 61 -2.10 21.50 0.42
C TRP A 61 -0.78 21.43 -0.34
N PRO A 62 0.21 22.34 -0.10
CA PRO A 62 1.50 22.25 -0.77
C PRO A 62 2.24 20.93 -0.49
N GLN A 63 2.16 20.45 0.75
CA GLN A 63 2.76 19.18 1.16
C GLN A 63 2.12 18.00 0.42
N HIS A 64 0.80 18.01 0.25
CA HIS A 64 0.09 16.96 -0.48
C HIS A 64 0.36 17.02 -1.98
N ALA A 65 0.57 18.20 -2.56
CA ALA A 65 1.03 18.32 -3.94
C ALA A 65 2.39 17.62 -4.12
N VAL A 66 3.32 17.81 -3.18
CA VAL A 66 4.61 17.11 -3.17
C VAL A 66 4.41 15.59 -3.04
N VAL A 67 3.58 15.14 -2.10
CA VAL A 67 3.27 13.71 -1.92
C VAL A 67 2.65 13.10 -3.18
N ALA A 68 1.74 13.80 -3.85
CA ALA A 68 1.11 13.37 -5.09
C ALA A 68 2.15 13.22 -6.22
N VAL A 69 3.02 14.21 -6.39
CA VAL A 69 4.10 14.15 -7.39
C VAL A 69 5.05 13.00 -7.10
N VAL A 70 5.48 12.83 -5.86
CA VAL A 70 6.34 11.72 -5.44
C VAL A 70 5.64 10.38 -5.68
N GLY A 71 4.36 10.26 -5.31
CA GLY A 71 3.55 9.07 -5.55
C GLY A 71 3.44 8.72 -7.04
N ALA A 72 3.16 9.71 -7.89
CA ALA A 72 3.11 9.53 -9.34
C ALA A 72 4.45 9.07 -9.89
N LEU A 73 5.56 9.71 -9.48
CA LEU A 73 6.91 9.30 -9.87
C LEU A 73 7.26 7.89 -9.40
N LEU A 74 6.84 7.49 -8.20
CA LEU A 74 7.02 6.13 -7.69
C LEU A 74 6.25 5.12 -8.55
N VAL A 75 4.97 5.38 -8.85
CA VAL A 75 4.15 4.49 -9.70
C VAL A 75 4.75 4.37 -11.09
N LEU A 76 5.10 5.49 -11.73
CA LEU A 76 5.71 5.51 -13.05
C LEU A 76 7.07 4.80 -13.04
N GLY A 77 7.90 5.04 -12.02
CA GLY A 77 9.20 4.40 -11.85
C GLY A 77 9.09 2.89 -11.64
N VAL A 78 8.14 2.43 -10.82
CA VAL A 78 7.85 0.99 -10.64
C VAL A 78 7.39 0.36 -11.95
N ARG A 79 6.54 1.05 -12.71
CA ARG A 79 6.01 0.55 -13.99
C ARG A 79 7.05 0.53 -15.10
N ALA A 80 7.94 1.51 -15.15
CA ALA A 80 9.00 1.63 -16.14
C ALA A 80 10.19 0.68 -15.86
N ARG A 81 10.49 0.42 -14.59
CA ARG A 81 11.60 -0.47 -14.21
C ARG A 81 11.24 -1.94 -14.45
N ARG A 82 12.08 -2.65 -15.20
CA ARG A 82 12.01 -4.11 -15.31
C ARG A 82 12.65 -4.75 -14.08
N TRP A 83 11.90 -4.82 -12.98
CA TRP A 83 12.37 -5.46 -11.77
C TRP A 83 12.63 -6.95 -12.00
N PRO A 84 13.79 -7.49 -11.56
CA PRO A 84 14.05 -8.91 -11.69
C PRO A 84 12.97 -9.72 -10.95
N PRO A 85 12.63 -10.92 -11.45
CA PRO A 85 11.75 -11.84 -10.74
C PRO A 85 12.28 -12.10 -9.33
N ARG A 86 11.37 -12.16 -8.37
CA ARG A 86 11.69 -12.46 -6.97
C ARG A 86 10.81 -13.60 -6.48
N THR A 87 11.36 -14.45 -5.62
CA THR A 87 10.62 -15.55 -5.00
C THR A 87 10.44 -15.30 -3.50
N PRO A 88 9.33 -15.78 -2.90
CA PRO A 88 9.14 -15.72 -1.46
C PRO A 88 10.34 -16.32 -0.71
N ALA A 89 10.80 -15.64 0.33
CA ALA A 89 11.89 -16.08 1.19
C ALA A 89 11.63 -15.66 2.66
N PRO A 90 10.49 -16.07 3.26
CA PRO A 90 10.22 -15.77 4.65
C PRO A 90 11.19 -16.53 5.56
N THR A 91 11.87 -15.80 6.43
CA THR A 91 12.63 -16.35 7.57
C THR A 91 12.10 -15.69 8.84
N PRO A 92 12.28 -16.30 10.04
CA PRO A 92 11.83 -15.68 11.29
C PRO A 92 12.31 -14.23 11.45
N ALA A 93 13.59 -13.96 11.16
CA ALA A 93 14.15 -12.60 11.20
C ALA A 93 13.48 -11.63 10.21
N ARG A 94 13.21 -12.08 8.97
CA ARG A 94 12.50 -11.26 7.97
C ARG A 94 11.05 -11.00 8.34
N LEU A 95 10.40 -11.97 8.99
CA LEU A 95 9.03 -11.82 9.48
C LEU A 95 8.97 -10.81 10.64
N VAL A 96 9.91 -10.87 11.58
CA VAL A 96 10.04 -9.87 12.66
C VAL A 96 10.26 -8.47 12.07
N LEU A 97 11.13 -8.35 11.07
CA LEU A 97 11.36 -7.07 10.39
C LEU A 97 10.14 -6.58 9.60
N ALA A 98 9.36 -7.48 9.01
CA ALA A 98 8.15 -7.16 8.24
C ALA A 98 6.94 -6.84 9.13
N ALA A 99 6.87 -7.38 10.35
CA ALA A 99 5.75 -7.21 11.26
C ALA A 99 5.31 -5.75 11.48
N PRO A 100 6.20 -4.77 11.78
CA PRO A 100 5.77 -3.37 11.94
C PRO A 100 5.15 -2.78 10.67
N LEU A 101 5.64 -3.17 9.49
CA LEU A 101 5.09 -2.72 8.21
C LEU A 101 3.72 -3.34 7.92
N LEU A 102 3.53 -4.62 8.28
CA LEU A 102 2.22 -5.27 8.19
C LEU A 102 1.22 -4.64 9.17
N ALA A 103 1.65 -4.37 10.40
CA ALA A 103 0.84 -3.67 11.40
C ALA A 103 0.47 -2.27 10.92
N LEU A 104 1.40 -1.55 10.28
CA LEU A 104 1.13 -0.25 9.68
C LEU A 104 0.06 -0.33 8.60
N LEU A 105 0.05 -1.35 7.74
CA LEU A 105 -1.03 -1.53 6.73
C LEU A 105 -2.39 -1.79 7.39
N VAL A 106 -2.44 -2.59 8.46
CA VAL A 106 -3.68 -2.84 9.21
C VAL A 106 -4.18 -1.55 9.88
N PHE A 107 -3.29 -0.82 10.55
CA PHE A 107 -3.61 0.46 11.16
C PHE A 107 -4.05 1.50 10.12
N ALA A 108 -3.40 1.54 8.96
CA ALA A 108 -3.76 2.40 7.84
C ALA A 108 -5.18 2.09 7.32
N ALA A 109 -5.54 0.82 7.18
CA ALA A 109 -6.90 0.41 6.81
C ALA A 109 -7.94 0.83 7.86
N PHE A 110 -7.63 0.66 9.15
CA PHE A 110 -8.46 1.17 10.24
C PHE A 110 -8.65 2.70 10.15
N ARG A 111 -7.56 3.46 10.01
CA ARG A 111 -7.62 4.93 9.88
C ARG A 111 -8.41 5.38 8.66
N ALA A 112 -8.28 4.68 7.53
CA ALA A 112 -9.09 4.92 6.34
C ALA A 112 -10.59 4.78 6.66
N GLY A 113 -10.98 3.73 7.39
CA GLY A 113 -12.37 3.53 7.82
C GLY A 113 -12.88 4.65 8.73
N VAL A 114 -12.08 5.05 9.73
CA VAL A 114 -12.42 6.16 10.65
C VAL A 114 -12.78 7.42 9.88
N GLN A 115 -11.97 7.75 8.86
CA GLN A 115 -12.11 8.98 8.10
C GLN A 115 -13.45 9.10 7.37
N VAL A 116 -14.05 7.98 6.94
CA VAL A 116 -15.30 7.99 6.17
C VAL A 116 -16.43 8.70 6.91
N LEU A 117 -16.65 8.34 8.18
CA LEU A 117 -17.72 8.92 9.01
C LEU A 117 -17.23 10.06 9.91
N ALA A 118 -16.05 9.92 10.54
CA ALA A 118 -15.52 11.00 11.38
C ALA A 118 -15.23 12.26 10.56
N GLY A 119 -14.87 12.12 9.28
CA GLY A 119 -14.65 13.26 8.39
C GLY A 119 -15.90 14.10 8.13
N LEU A 120 -17.11 13.55 8.32
CA LEU A 120 -18.35 14.33 8.18
C LEU A 120 -18.50 15.38 9.29
N ASP A 121 -17.75 15.24 10.39
CA ASP A 121 -17.67 16.27 11.41
C ASP A 121 -16.79 17.44 10.93
N PRO A 122 -17.33 18.67 10.81
CA PRO A 122 -16.53 19.83 10.49
C PRO A 122 -15.41 20.07 11.51
N ASN A 123 -15.57 19.72 12.79
CA ASN A 123 -14.48 19.85 13.76
C ASN A 123 -13.31 18.90 13.48
N PHE A 124 -13.60 17.75 12.90
CA PHE A 124 -12.59 16.77 12.52
C PHE A 124 -11.81 17.19 11.28
N THR A 125 -12.40 17.99 10.40
CA THR A 125 -11.80 18.39 9.11
C THR A 125 -11.36 19.84 9.03
N VAL A 126 -11.90 20.73 9.87
CA VAL A 126 -11.65 22.18 9.80
C VAL A 126 -10.16 22.50 9.82
N ASN A 127 -9.37 21.80 10.64
CA ASN A 127 -7.93 21.97 10.73
C ASN A 127 -7.15 20.70 10.32
N ALA A 128 -7.80 19.81 9.57
CA ALA A 128 -7.14 18.66 9.00
C ALA A 128 -6.28 19.06 7.80
N TRP A 129 -5.30 18.21 7.53
CA TRP A 129 -4.50 18.33 6.31
C TRP A 129 -5.39 18.05 5.10
N GLY A 130 -5.49 19.01 4.17
CA GLY A 130 -6.51 19.02 3.10
C GLY A 130 -7.57 20.12 3.26
N GLY A 131 -7.48 20.92 4.32
CA GLY A 131 -8.32 22.09 4.52
C GLY A 131 -9.70 21.76 5.09
N PRO A 132 -10.56 22.78 5.25
CA PRO A 132 -11.71 22.68 6.15
C PRO A 132 -12.90 21.91 5.59
N THR A 133 -12.72 21.26 4.44
CA THR A 133 -13.80 20.55 3.76
C THR A 133 -13.60 19.06 3.93
N TYR A 134 -14.72 18.34 4.07
CA TYR A 134 -14.73 16.88 4.08
C TYR A 134 -13.99 16.29 2.87
N LEU A 135 -14.29 16.79 1.67
CA LEU A 135 -13.70 16.27 0.43
C LEU A 135 -12.19 16.52 0.36
N GLY A 136 -11.71 17.69 0.78
CA GLY A 136 -10.29 18.00 0.84
C GLY A 136 -9.54 17.11 1.82
N ALA A 137 -10.05 17.00 3.06
CA ALA A 137 -9.46 16.13 4.08
C ALA A 137 -9.46 14.65 3.64
N MET A 138 -10.55 14.16 3.06
CA MET A 138 -10.63 12.81 2.50
C MET A 138 -9.60 12.61 1.38
N ALA A 139 -9.53 13.51 0.39
CA ALA A 139 -8.58 13.37 -0.71
C ALA A 139 -7.14 13.28 -0.22
N CYS A 140 -6.76 14.15 0.72
CA CYS A 140 -5.44 14.17 1.34
C CYS A 140 -5.12 12.87 2.09
N HIS A 141 -6.01 12.42 2.99
CA HIS A 141 -5.77 11.19 3.74
C HIS A 141 -5.69 9.94 2.86
N TYR A 142 -6.54 9.83 1.83
CA TYR A 142 -6.50 8.68 0.93
C TYR A 142 -5.30 8.73 -0.02
N LEU A 143 -4.82 9.93 -0.38
CA LEU A 143 -3.55 10.09 -1.09
C LEU A 143 -2.38 9.60 -0.23
N ASP A 144 -2.31 10.02 1.04
CA ASP A 144 -1.28 9.58 1.98
C ASP A 144 -1.29 8.05 2.16
N LEU A 145 -2.49 7.47 2.30
CA LEU A 145 -2.68 6.02 2.37
C LEU A 145 -2.21 5.31 1.10
N ALA A 146 -2.49 5.85 -0.07
CA ALA A 146 -2.09 5.25 -1.34
C ALA A 146 -0.56 5.30 -1.52
N VAL A 147 0.05 6.48 -1.33
CA VAL A 147 1.50 6.67 -1.50
C VAL A 147 2.27 5.89 -0.43
N GLY A 148 1.86 6.01 0.83
CA GLY A 148 2.42 5.24 1.94
C GLY A 148 2.25 3.73 1.72
N GLY A 149 1.07 3.30 1.26
CA GLY A 149 0.79 1.90 0.93
C GLY A 149 1.73 1.34 -0.14
N ILE A 150 2.00 2.09 -1.22
CA ILE A 150 2.96 1.70 -2.26
C ILE A 150 4.36 1.52 -1.68
N VAL A 151 4.83 2.46 -0.86
CA VAL A 151 6.15 2.40 -0.22
C VAL A 151 6.25 1.19 0.70
N VAL A 152 5.24 0.99 1.57
CA VAL A 152 5.21 -0.11 2.53
C VAL A 152 5.15 -1.46 1.83
N VAL A 153 4.30 -1.63 0.82
CA VAL A 153 4.21 -2.86 0.02
C VAL A 153 5.52 -3.10 -0.75
N GLY A 154 6.15 -2.06 -1.28
CA GLY A 154 7.46 -2.14 -1.91
C GLY A 154 8.54 -2.62 -0.95
N ALA A 155 8.59 -2.06 0.26
CA ALA A 155 9.51 -2.48 1.31
C ALA A 155 9.27 -3.94 1.75
N LEU A 156 8.01 -4.30 1.99
CA LEU A 156 7.61 -5.68 2.30
C LEU A 156 8.03 -6.65 1.20
N ARG A 157 7.89 -6.28 -0.08
CA ARG A 157 8.39 -7.07 -1.20
C ARG A 157 9.89 -7.29 -1.08
N LEU A 158 10.68 -6.26 -0.78
CA LEU A 158 12.14 -6.39 -0.64
C LEU A 158 12.54 -7.26 0.56
N ILE A 159 11.82 -7.14 1.69
CA ILE A 159 12.07 -7.89 2.92
C ILE A 159 11.65 -9.36 2.81
N LEU A 160 10.49 -9.65 2.21
CA LEU A 160 9.89 -10.99 2.21
C LEU A 160 10.25 -11.81 0.96
N THR A 161 10.98 -11.24 0.00
CA THR A 161 11.38 -11.95 -1.22
C THR A 161 12.86 -11.78 -1.54
N ARG A 162 13.42 -12.73 -2.29
CA ARG A 162 14.81 -12.68 -2.81
C ARG A 162 14.82 -12.70 -4.34
N PRO A 163 15.83 -12.11 -5.00
CA PRO A 163 16.00 -12.26 -6.45
C PRO A 163 16.06 -13.74 -6.85
N VAL A 164 15.44 -14.09 -7.96
CA VAL A 164 15.67 -15.40 -8.58
C VAL A 164 17.06 -15.37 -9.18
N VAL A 165 17.99 -16.16 -8.63
CA VAL A 165 19.28 -16.40 -9.25
C VAL A 165 19.02 -17.22 -10.51
N GLN A 166 19.17 -16.62 -11.68
CA GLN A 166 19.20 -17.39 -12.92
C GLN A 166 20.48 -18.21 -12.89
N SER A 167 20.36 -19.52 -12.70
CA SER A 167 21.45 -20.45 -13.01
C SER A 167 21.72 -20.28 -14.50
N GLY A 168 22.71 -19.46 -14.86
CA GLY A 168 23.19 -19.39 -16.24
C GLY A 168 23.56 -20.81 -16.69
N PRO A 169 23.47 -21.13 -18.00
CA PRO A 169 23.87 -22.43 -18.47
C PRO A 169 25.28 -22.69 -17.96
N ALA A 170 25.40 -23.67 -17.05
CA ALA A 170 26.70 -24.20 -16.66
C ALA A 170 27.45 -24.42 -17.96
N ARG A 171 28.65 -23.83 -18.09
CA ARG A 171 29.61 -24.13 -19.16
C ARG A 171 29.87 -25.64 -19.17
N ARG A 172 28.96 -26.40 -19.78
CA ARG A 172 29.13 -27.79 -20.17
C ARG A 172 29.84 -27.75 -21.52
N SER A 173 31.15 -27.52 -21.50
CA SER A 173 32.13 -27.89 -22.55
C SER A 173 33.40 -27.05 -22.41
N ALA A 174 34.21 -27.36 -21.39
CA ALA A 174 35.65 -27.17 -21.45
C ALA A 174 36.32 -28.46 -20.95
N SER A 175 35.92 -29.57 -21.59
CA SER A 175 36.52 -30.90 -21.48
C SER A 175 36.07 -31.68 -22.72
N ALA A 176 36.55 -31.23 -23.88
CA ALA A 176 36.56 -31.94 -25.15
C ALA A 176 37.27 -31.07 -26.20
N ALA A 177 38.61 -31.09 -26.17
CA ALA A 177 39.54 -30.93 -27.31
C ALA A 177 40.94 -30.73 -26.74
#